data_AF-A0A949EMS4-F1
#
_entry.id   AF-A0A949EMS4-F1
#
_cell.length_a   1.000
_cell.length_b   1.000
_cell.length_c   1.000
_cell.angle_alpha   90.00
_cell.angle_beta   90.00
_cell.angle_gamma   90.00
#
_symmetry.space_group_name_H-M   'P 1'
#
loop_
_entity.id
_entity.type
_entity.pdbx_description
1 polymer ?
#
loop_
_entity_poly.entity_id
_entity_poly.type
_entity_poly.pdbx_seq_one_letter_code
_entity_poly.pdbx_strand_id
1 'polypeptide(L)'
;MEKLKQYFKNLIRQNTYRGWHLVQAEKTTHKSITDALLGIKKLSNKRGFFAATDENLKKLNKEMSRKGSRGSALSIRKQVLVNLDTFGFIKRFDKGQKMKVQLTKKAQEYLDYENKEFFMDDFLSNFKMKKDRMTYSIVPYPILLKMLSDNKIQQLTFKEFQYFVSEIKNEGDIQGVIDLILEYRQLVRAQKNELHEFIKKECDKITSEAEANKLPKEYKRDYENWTNNAKHSLEFFNLGSQIKFYDNEIHLLLGSDEFKKKIIADLKKIQETPIDRKQKVYFRDKKIMDNLKKLYGYHCQFCGYNFSRIPTKKGFYIEASHIIPVSEQSKYKDIDLNSPKNIVITCPNHHKMIDVYYPEFKKRIIVFEDGKKGLETTDGSVRLFLTLNEHL
;
A
#
# COMPACT_ATOMS: atom_id res chain seq x y z
N MET A 1 -31.53 -2.43 -3.88
CA MET A 1 -31.22 -3.49 -4.86
C MET A 1 -31.65 -3.10 -6.27
N GLU A 2 -32.95 -2.91 -6.54
CA GLU A 2 -33.44 -2.58 -7.88
C GLU A 2 -32.86 -1.26 -8.42
N LYS A 3 -32.77 -0.24 -7.56
CA LYS A 3 -32.10 1.03 -7.87
C LYS A 3 -30.64 0.84 -8.30
N LEU A 4 -29.88 -0.02 -7.62
CA LEU A 4 -28.50 -0.35 -7.99
C LEU A 4 -28.42 -1.10 -9.33
N LYS A 5 -29.31 -2.08 -9.57
CA LYS A 5 -29.39 -2.78 -10.87
C LYS A 5 -29.67 -1.79 -12.01
N GLN A 6 -30.62 -0.87 -11.82
CA GLN A 6 -30.95 0.14 -12.81
C GLN A 6 -29.79 1.12 -13.05
N TYR A 7 -29.07 1.52 -11.99
CA TYR A 7 -27.85 2.32 -12.09
C TYR A 7 -26.80 1.64 -12.98
N PHE A 8 -26.44 0.37 -12.69
CA PHE A 8 -25.44 -0.33 -13.50
C PHE A 8 -25.90 -0.62 -14.92
N LYS A 9 -27.17 -0.95 -15.13
CA LYS A 9 -27.73 -1.13 -16.47
C LYS A 9 -27.56 0.12 -17.33
N ASN A 10 -27.82 1.30 -16.76
CA ASN A 10 -27.61 2.57 -17.45
C ASN A 10 -26.11 2.83 -17.69
N LEU A 11 -25.27 2.62 -16.67
CA LEU A 11 -23.83 2.82 -16.74
C LEU A 11 -23.16 1.96 -17.84
N ILE A 12 -23.51 0.68 -17.92
CA ILE A 12 -22.95 -0.28 -18.87
C ILE A 12 -23.40 0.05 -20.30
N ARG A 13 -24.67 0.41 -20.50
CA ARG A 13 -25.22 0.80 -21.81
C ARG A 13 -24.57 2.07 -22.36
N GLN A 14 -24.37 3.07 -21.50
CA GLN A 14 -23.75 4.34 -21.88
C GLN A 14 -22.23 4.25 -22.12
N ASN A 15 -21.64 3.05 -21.99
CA ASN A 15 -20.18 2.82 -22.04
C ASN A 15 -19.40 3.65 -21.01
N THR A 16 -20.03 4.06 -19.92
CA THR A 16 -19.37 4.90 -18.93
C THR A 16 -18.57 4.05 -17.95
N TYR A 17 -18.98 2.79 -17.72
CA TYR A 17 -18.41 1.77 -16.83
C TYR A 17 -16.91 1.45 -16.99
N ARG A 18 -16.27 2.04 -18.00
CA ARG A 18 -14.85 1.86 -18.30
C ARG A 18 -13.94 2.56 -17.29
N GLY A 19 -14.51 3.45 -16.49
CA GLY A 19 -13.89 4.10 -15.36
C GLY A 19 -12.60 4.85 -15.70
N TRP A 20 -11.81 5.14 -14.67
CA TRP A 20 -10.51 5.77 -14.82
C TRP A 20 -9.51 4.80 -15.46
N HIS A 21 -9.08 5.10 -16.69
CA HIS A 21 -8.01 4.40 -17.40
C HIS A 21 -6.72 5.23 -17.34
N LEU A 22 -5.92 5.04 -16.30
CA LEU A 22 -4.77 5.92 -16.02
C LEU A 22 -3.47 5.41 -16.66
N VAL A 23 -3.26 4.10 -16.66
CA VAL A 23 -2.02 3.45 -17.10
C VAL A 23 -2.29 2.09 -17.74
N GLN A 24 -1.39 1.65 -18.62
CA GLN A 24 -1.56 0.40 -19.39
C GLN A 24 -0.94 -0.83 -18.73
N ALA A 25 -0.48 -0.74 -17.47
CA ALA A 25 0.31 -1.81 -16.87
C ALA A 25 -0.18 -2.25 -15.49
N GLU A 26 -0.17 -3.57 -15.31
CA GLU A 26 -0.10 -4.25 -14.03
C GLU A 26 1.25 -3.97 -13.36
N LYS A 27 1.26 -3.79 -12.04
CA LYS A 27 2.44 -3.81 -11.16
C LYS A 27 3.43 -2.66 -11.38
N THR A 28 2.93 -1.46 -11.70
CA THR A 28 3.78 -0.26 -11.69
C THR A 28 4.07 0.14 -10.24
N THR A 29 5.29 -0.12 -9.79
CA THR A 29 5.82 0.22 -8.44
C THR A 29 6.99 1.20 -8.54
N HIS A 30 7.29 1.91 -7.45
CA HIS A 30 8.49 2.76 -7.38
C HIS A 30 9.77 2.03 -7.77
N LYS A 31 9.90 0.77 -7.35
CA LYS A 31 11.03 -0.09 -7.71
C LYS A 31 11.08 -0.32 -9.22
N SER A 32 9.96 -0.75 -9.82
CA SER A 32 9.91 -0.99 -11.27
C SER A 32 10.21 0.27 -12.10
N ILE A 33 9.72 1.44 -11.67
CA ILE A 33 10.01 2.74 -12.30
C ILE A 33 11.51 3.02 -12.19
N THR A 34 12.08 2.92 -10.98
CA THR A 34 13.49 3.21 -10.70
C THR A 34 14.40 2.31 -11.55
N ASP A 35 14.12 1.01 -11.57
CA ASP A 35 14.91 0.04 -12.34
C ASP A 35 14.82 0.30 -13.84
N ALA A 36 13.64 0.67 -14.35
CA ALA A 36 13.47 1.03 -15.75
C ALA A 36 14.26 2.31 -16.09
N LEU A 37 14.19 3.36 -15.27
CA LEU A 37 14.90 4.63 -15.50
C LEU A 37 16.42 4.44 -15.45
N LEU A 38 16.93 3.70 -14.46
CA LEU A 38 18.36 3.37 -14.36
C LEU A 38 18.83 2.50 -15.53
N GLY A 39 18.03 1.51 -15.94
CA GLY A 39 18.32 0.68 -17.10
C GLY A 39 18.37 1.49 -18.39
N ILE A 40 17.41 2.39 -18.61
CA ILE A 40 17.40 3.32 -19.74
C ILE A 40 18.64 4.22 -19.70
N LYS A 41 18.98 4.80 -18.54
CA LYS A 41 20.18 5.64 -18.36
C LYS A 41 21.45 4.88 -18.75
N LYS A 42 21.59 3.64 -18.27
CA LYS A 42 22.75 2.77 -18.52
C LYS A 42 22.89 2.36 -19.99
N LEU A 43 21.78 2.06 -20.66
CA LEU A 43 21.75 1.58 -22.04
C LEU A 43 21.66 2.70 -23.09
N SER A 44 21.60 3.96 -22.64
CA SER A 44 21.59 5.11 -23.54
C SER A 44 22.96 5.36 -24.15
N ASN A 45 22.98 5.91 -25.36
CA ASN A 45 24.22 6.34 -26.01
C ASN A 45 24.80 7.62 -25.36
N LYS A 46 25.96 8.08 -25.86
CA LYS A 46 26.63 9.31 -25.36
C LYS A 46 25.77 10.58 -25.43
N ARG A 47 24.73 10.61 -26.28
CA ARG A 47 23.77 11.72 -26.41
C ARG A 47 22.53 11.53 -25.51
N GLY A 48 22.49 10.49 -24.68
CA GLY A 48 21.40 10.20 -23.75
C GLY A 48 20.17 9.53 -24.37
N PHE A 49 20.28 9.00 -25.60
CA PHE A 49 19.17 8.30 -26.25
C PHE A 49 19.28 6.78 -26.07
N PHE A 50 18.19 6.16 -25.60
CA PHE A 50 18.00 4.72 -25.63
C PHE A 50 17.17 4.32 -26.85
N ALA A 51 17.73 3.46 -27.71
CA ALA A 51 17.01 2.91 -28.86
C ALA A 51 16.21 1.68 -28.44
N ALA A 52 14.88 1.75 -28.51
CA ALA A 52 13.95 0.71 -28.04
C ALA A 52 13.73 -0.42 -29.07
N THR A 53 14.84 -0.95 -29.63
CA THR A 53 14.84 -2.16 -30.46
C THR A 53 14.50 -3.38 -29.61
N ASP A 54 14.02 -4.48 -30.21
CA ASP A 54 13.66 -5.68 -29.45
C ASP A 54 14.84 -6.26 -28.65
N GLU A 55 16.06 -6.19 -29.20
CA GLU A 55 17.27 -6.59 -28.50
C GLU A 55 17.56 -5.71 -27.27
N ASN A 56 17.51 -4.40 -27.43
CA ASN A 56 17.76 -3.47 -26.32
C ASN A 56 16.67 -3.52 -25.26
N LEU A 57 15.41 -3.77 -25.65
CA LEU A 57 14.33 -4.01 -24.69
C LEU A 57 14.51 -5.33 -23.93
N LYS A 58 15.04 -6.39 -24.56
CA LYS A 58 15.43 -7.60 -23.84
C LYS A 58 16.57 -7.33 -22.84
N LYS A 59 17.55 -6.48 -23.20
CA LYS A 59 18.61 -6.04 -22.28
C LYS A 59 18.05 -5.23 -21.12
N LEU A 60 17.17 -4.25 -21.40
CA LEU A 60 16.48 -3.46 -20.39
C LEU A 60 15.65 -4.36 -19.46
N ASN A 61 14.92 -5.32 -20.02
CA ASN A 61 14.20 -6.32 -19.24
C ASN A 61 15.15 -7.05 -18.30
N LYS A 62 16.30 -7.51 -18.77
CA LYS A 62 17.28 -8.22 -17.94
C LYS A 62 17.81 -7.35 -16.80
N GLU A 63 18.06 -6.07 -17.04
CA GLU A 63 18.46 -5.11 -15.99
C GLU A 63 17.35 -4.96 -14.94
N MET A 64 16.08 -4.91 -15.35
CA MET A 64 14.93 -4.88 -14.43
C MET A 64 14.68 -6.25 -13.74
N SER A 65 14.89 -7.36 -14.44
CA SER A 65 14.68 -8.74 -13.98
C SER A 65 15.71 -9.21 -12.96
N ARG A 66 16.97 -8.75 -13.07
CA ARG A 66 18.00 -8.94 -12.02
C ARG A 66 17.57 -8.38 -10.66
N LYS A 67 16.53 -7.54 -10.65
CA LYS A 67 15.93 -6.94 -9.45
C LYS A 67 14.44 -7.28 -9.27
N GLY A 68 13.83 -8.12 -10.13
CA GLY A 68 12.54 -8.79 -9.82
C GLY A 68 11.35 -8.64 -10.78
N SER A 69 11.44 -8.00 -11.96
CA SER A 69 10.30 -7.94 -12.91
C SER A 69 10.53 -8.74 -14.19
N ARG A 70 9.57 -9.59 -14.61
CA ARG A 70 9.60 -10.36 -15.87
C ARG A 70 8.55 -9.83 -16.86
N GLY A 71 8.97 -9.33 -18.02
CA GLY A 71 8.07 -9.00 -19.14
C GLY A 71 8.67 -9.37 -20.50
N SER A 72 7.85 -9.45 -21.55
CA SER A 72 8.38 -9.55 -22.92
C SER A 72 8.85 -8.18 -23.42
N ALA A 73 9.72 -8.12 -24.44
CA ALA A 73 10.11 -6.85 -25.06
C ALA A 73 8.88 -6.04 -25.54
N LEU A 74 7.84 -6.75 -26.00
CA LEU A 74 6.57 -6.14 -26.37
C LEU A 74 5.84 -5.50 -25.17
N SER A 75 5.82 -6.17 -24.01
CA SER A 75 5.26 -5.62 -22.77
C SER A 75 6.02 -4.37 -22.33
N ILE A 76 7.36 -4.36 -22.33
CA ILE A 76 8.14 -3.16 -21.99
C ILE A 76 7.80 -2.00 -22.91
N ARG A 77 7.73 -2.26 -24.23
CA ARG A 77 7.40 -1.23 -25.21
C ARG A 77 6.00 -0.65 -25.01
N LYS A 78 5.01 -1.52 -24.79
CA LYS A 78 3.59 -1.13 -24.74
C LYS A 78 3.11 -0.69 -23.36
N GLN A 79 3.80 -1.07 -22.29
CA GLN A 79 3.36 -0.83 -20.92
C GLN A 79 4.36 0.07 -20.19
N VAL A 80 5.59 -0.40 -19.98
CA VAL A 80 6.61 0.33 -19.20
C VAL A 80 6.92 1.68 -19.81
N LEU A 81 7.31 1.72 -21.09
CA LEU A 81 7.67 2.99 -21.75
C LEU A 81 6.46 3.92 -21.92
N VAL A 82 5.26 3.37 -22.11
CA VAL A 82 4.03 4.18 -22.18
C VAL A 82 3.73 4.83 -20.83
N ASN A 83 3.87 4.09 -19.73
CA ASN A 83 3.65 4.62 -18.38
C ASN A 83 4.71 5.67 -18.01
N LEU A 84 5.99 5.41 -18.27
CA LEU A 84 7.06 6.38 -18.00
C LEU A 84 6.87 7.69 -18.79
N ASP A 85 6.36 7.60 -20.01
CA ASP A 85 6.02 8.77 -20.84
C ASP A 85 4.80 9.50 -20.26
N THR A 86 3.78 8.75 -19.82
CA THR A 86 2.60 9.27 -19.13
C THR A 86 2.99 10.02 -17.84
N PHE A 87 4.00 9.54 -17.12
CA PHE A 87 4.51 10.19 -15.90
C PHE A 87 5.40 11.41 -16.19
N GLY A 88 5.76 11.62 -17.46
CA GLY A 88 6.68 12.67 -17.88
C GLY A 88 8.15 12.37 -17.55
N PHE A 89 8.49 11.11 -17.28
CA PHE A 89 9.87 10.69 -16.99
C PHE A 89 10.69 10.43 -18.26
N ILE A 90 10.04 10.11 -19.36
CA ILE A 90 10.72 9.99 -20.66
C ILE A 90 10.05 10.86 -21.71
N LYS A 91 10.82 11.22 -22.73
CA LYS A 91 10.30 11.65 -24.03
C LYS A 91 10.49 10.52 -25.02
N ARG A 92 9.45 10.22 -25.79
CA ARG A 92 9.49 9.24 -26.87
C ARG A 92 9.58 9.94 -28.22
N PHE A 93 10.47 9.45 -29.07
CA PHE A 93 10.68 9.89 -30.44
C PHE A 93 10.48 8.70 -31.37
N ASP A 94 10.05 8.96 -32.61
CA ASP A 94 9.70 7.93 -33.60
C ASP A 94 8.58 6.97 -33.12
N LYS A 95 8.23 5.97 -33.95
CA LYS A 95 7.22 4.95 -33.62
C LYS A 95 7.72 3.53 -33.93
N GLY A 96 7.08 2.53 -33.31
CA GLY A 96 7.36 1.11 -33.59
C GLY A 96 8.76 0.68 -33.14
N GLN A 97 9.45 -0.08 -34.01
CA GLN A 97 10.80 -0.60 -33.71
C GLN A 97 11.91 0.45 -33.76
N LYS A 98 11.67 1.60 -34.39
CA LYS A 98 12.63 2.71 -34.47
C LYS A 98 12.56 3.67 -33.28
N MET A 99 11.64 3.42 -32.34
CA MET A 99 11.39 4.30 -31.20
C MET A 99 12.67 4.57 -30.40
N LYS A 100 12.95 5.85 -30.17
CA LYS A 100 14.01 6.29 -29.26
C LYS A 100 13.38 6.95 -28.05
N VAL A 101 14.02 6.80 -26.90
CA VAL A 101 13.58 7.45 -25.67
C VAL A 101 14.73 8.21 -25.03
N GLN A 102 14.41 9.30 -24.35
CA GLN A 102 15.35 10.10 -23.59
C GLN A 102 14.74 10.41 -22.23
N LEU A 103 15.55 10.34 -21.17
CA LEU A 103 15.12 10.71 -19.82
C LEU A 103 14.89 12.21 -19.72
N THR A 104 13.86 12.62 -18.99
CA THR A 104 13.59 14.03 -18.70
C THR A 104 14.33 14.50 -17.45
N LYS A 105 14.33 15.82 -17.20
CA LYS A 105 14.80 16.39 -15.93
C LYS A 105 14.01 15.80 -14.74
N LYS A 106 12.69 15.68 -14.89
CA LYS A 106 11.79 15.08 -13.91
C LYS A 106 12.19 13.65 -13.53
N ALA A 107 12.69 12.85 -14.50
CA ALA A 107 13.21 11.52 -14.19
C ALA A 107 14.47 11.54 -13.34
N GLN A 108 15.38 12.49 -13.56
CA GLN A 108 16.57 12.63 -12.70
C GLN A 108 16.16 13.10 -11.30
N GLU A 109 15.29 14.11 -11.22
CA GLU A 109 14.73 14.57 -9.94
C GLU A 109 14.05 13.42 -9.19
N TYR A 110 13.23 12.61 -9.88
CA TYR A 110 12.64 11.41 -9.30
C TYR A 110 13.70 10.42 -8.81
N LEU A 111 14.80 10.18 -9.55
CA LEU A 111 15.86 9.26 -9.14
C LEU A 111 16.65 9.76 -7.93
N ASP A 112 16.84 11.06 -7.80
CA ASP A 112 17.61 11.70 -6.73
C ASP A 112 16.78 11.91 -5.45
N TYR A 113 15.45 12.00 -5.56
CA TYR A 113 14.56 12.27 -4.42
C TYR A 113 14.49 11.08 -3.45
N GLU A 114 14.84 11.25 -2.18
CA GLU A 114 14.92 10.11 -1.24
C GLU A 114 13.57 9.39 -1.06
N ASN A 115 12.49 10.15 -0.83
CA ASN A 115 11.15 9.60 -0.66
C ASN A 115 10.29 9.70 -1.93
N LYS A 116 10.30 8.65 -2.76
CA LYS A 116 9.59 8.62 -4.04
C LYS A 116 8.08 8.84 -3.92
N GLU A 117 7.47 8.54 -2.78
CA GLU A 117 6.01 8.67 -2.59
C GLU A 117 5.60 10.14 -2.54
N PHE A 118 6.32 10.96 -1.76
CA PHE A 118 6.08 12.41 -1.70
C PHE A 118 6.34 13.10 -3.04
N PHE A 119 7.36 12.65 -3.78
CA PHE A 119 7.58 13.14 -5.14
C PHE A 119 6.35 12.90 -6.04
N MET A 120 5.70 11.74 -5.89
CA MET A 120 4.56 11.38 -6.71
C MET A 120 3.27 12.08 -6.28
N ASP A 121 3.12 12.54 -5.04
CA ASP A 121 1.92 13.25 -4.59
C ASP A 121 1.63 14.51 -5.41
N ASP A 122 2.64 15.34 -5.69
CA ASP A 122 2.48 16.54 -6.52
C ASP A 122 2.01 16.18 -7.94
N PHE A 123 2.64 15.15 -8.52
CA PHE A 123 2.26 14.69 -9.85
C PHE A 123 0.83 14.15 -9.88
N LEU A 124 0.46 13.30 -8.93
CA LEU A 124 -0.87 12.69 -8.86
C LEU A 124 -1.95 13.75 -8.63
N SER A 125 -1.67 14.75 -7.79
CA SER A 125 -2.57 15.87 -7.49
C SER A 125 -2.83 16.78 -8.69
N ASN A 126 -2.00 16.69 -9.73
CA ASN A 126 -2.14 17.48 -10.96
C ASN A 126 -2.36 16.59 -12.20
N PHE A 127 -2.40 15.27 -12.04
CA PHE A 127 -2.51 14.33 -13.16
C PHE A 127 -3.91 14.39 -13.77
N LYS A 128 -4.02 15.15 -14.86
CA LYS A 128 -5.23 15.22 -15.67
C LYS A 128 -5.31 14.01 -16.59
N MET A 129 -6.44 13.33 -16.57
CA MET A 129 -6.75 12.34 -17.59
C MET A 129 -6.87 13.04 -18.95
N LYS A 130 -6.00 12.71 -19.91
CA LYS A 130 -6.09 13.25 -21.26
C LYS A 130 -7.25 12.60 -22.03
N LYS A 131 -7.95 13.44 -22.78
CA LYS A 131 -9.07 13.10 -23.66
C LYS A 131 -8.59 12.16 -24.77
N ASP A 132 -8.84 10.86 -24.62
CA ASP A 132 -9.01 10.02 -25.79
C ASP A 132 -10.36 9.29 -25.70
N ARG A 133 -11.20 9.66 -26.67
CA ARG A 133 -12.51 9.16 -27.09
C ARG A 133 -13.64 8.89 -26.08
N MET A 134 -13.50 9.06 -24.76
CA MET A 134 -14.69 9.03 -23.88
C MET A 134 -14.55 9.57 -22.43
N THR A 135 -13.52 10.36 -22.10
CA THR A 135 -13.22 10.73 -20.70
C THR A 135 -13.08 12.23 -20.45
N TYR A 136 -13.51 12.62 -19.24
CA TYR A 136 -13.70 13.98 -18.72
C TYR A 136 -12.36 14.62 -18.31
N SER A 137 -12.34 15.96 -18.22
CA SER A 137 -11.20 16.71 -17.66
C SER A 137 -11.25 16.67 -16.12
N ILE A 138 -10.95 15.50 -15.55
CA ILE A 138 -10.84 15.33 -14.10
C ILE A 138 -9.39 15.14 -13.66
N VAL A 139 -9.16 15.45 -12.39
CA VAL A 139 -7.98 14.99 -11.65
C VAL A 139 -8.46 13.91 -10.67
N PRO A 140 -8.24 12.63 -10.98
CA PRO A 140 -8.80 11.53 -10.20
C PRO A 140 -8.31 11.45 -8.75
N TYR A 141 -7.02 11.74 -8.51
CA TYR A 141 -6.42 11.58 -7.19
C TYR A 141 -7.03 12.52 -6.14
N PRO A 142 -7.19 13.84 -6.39
CA PRO A 142 -7.94 14.73 -5.50
C PRO A 142 -9.39 14.31 -5.24
N ILE A 143 -10.09 13.75 -6.24
CA ILE A 143 -11.46 13.24 -6.07
C ILE A 143 -11.46 12.09 -5.05
N LEU A 144 -10.55 11.13 -5.21
CA LEU A 144 -10.43 10.00 -4.29
C LEU A 144 -10.05 10.45 -2.88
N LEU A 145 -9.14 11.42 -2.74
CA LEU A 145 -8.78 12.02 -1.45
C LEU A 145 -9.99 12.69 -0.77
N LYS A 146 -10.77 13.47 -1.53
CA LYS A 146 -11.96 14.15 -1.03
C LYS A 146 -13.02 13.15 -0.56
N MET A 147 -13.22 12.07 -1.31
CA MET A 147 -14.12 10.99 -0.93
C MET A 147 -13.68 10.27 0.35
N LEU A 148 -12.42 9.86 0.44
CA LEU A 148 -11.89 9.18 1.64
C LEU A 148 -11.80 10.11 2.87
N SER A 149 -11.87 11.43 2.64
CA SER A 149 -11.93 12.42 3.71
C SER A 149 -13.36 12.61 4.27
N ASP A 150 -14.39 12.12 3.56
CA ASP A 150 -15.78 12.18 4.01
C ASP A 150 -15.98 11.42 5.33
N ASN A 151 -16.95 11.83 6.15
CA ASN A 151 -17.21 11.18 7.44
C ASN A 151 -17.93 9.83 7.30
N LYS A 152 -18.65 9.60 6.20
CA LYS A 152 -19.40 8.37 5.93
C LYS A 152 -18.55 7.31 5.22
N ILE A 153 -17.47 7.71 4.55
CA ILE A 153 -16.58 6.85 3.76
C ILE A 153 -15.14 6.98 4.27
N GLN A 154 -14.78 6.24 5.33
CA GLN A 154 -13.43 6.26 5.92
C GLN A 154 -12.46 5.26 5.25
N GLN A 155 -13.02 4.27 4.55
CA GLN A 155 -12.30 3.29 3.74
C GLN A 155 -13.17 2.91 2.55
N LEU A 156 -12.55 2.40 1.49
CA LEU A 156 -13.26 1.85 0.33
C LEU A 156 -12.76 0.43 0.07
N THR A 157 -13.68 -0.49 -0.20
CA THR A 157 -13.28 -1.78 -0.78
C THR A 157 -12.92 -1.61 -2.26
N PHE A 158 -12.15 -2.56 -2.80
CA PHE A 158 -11.86 -2.61 -4.23
C PHE A 158 -13.13 -2.56 -5.09
N LYS A 159 -14.20 -3.26 -4.67
CA LYS A 159 -15.46 -3.28 -5.40
C LYS A 159 -16.18 -1.94 -5.34
N GLU A 160 -16.17 -1.25 -4.21
CA GLU A 160 -16.74 0.09 -4.09
C GLU A 160 -16.01 1.08 -5.01
N PHE A 161 -14.68 0.98 -5.06
CA PHE A 161 -13.89 1.78 -6.00
C PHE A 161 -14.22 1.47 -7.46
N GLN A 162 -14.16 0.18 -7.84
CA GLN A 162 -14.46 -0.28 -9.19
C GLN A 162 -15.85 0.16 -9.64
N TYR A 163 -16.85 -0.04 -8.78
CA TYR A 163 -18.25 0.11 -9.15
C TYR A 163 -18.75 1.55 -9.16
N PHE A 164 -18.19 2.40 -8.32
CA PHE A 164 -18.76 3.72 -8.09
C PHE A 164 -17.72 4.84 -8.22
N VAL A 165 -16.53 4.67 -7.67
CA VAL A 165 -15.54 5.77 -7.59
C VAL A 165 -14.83 6.01 -8.91
N SER A 166 -14.40 4.93 -9.58
CA SER A 166 -13.71 5.06 -10.87
C SER A 166 -14.62 5.63 -11.97
N GLU A 167 -15.91 5.78 -11.70
CA GLU A 167 -16.93 6.31 -12.60
C GLU A 167 -17.19 7.80 -12.43
N ILE A 168 -16.56 8.46 -11.45
CA ILE A 168 -16.76 9.89 -11.19
C ILE A 168 -16.18 10.72 -12.33
N LYS A 169 -16.96 11.69 -12.79
CA LYS A 169 -16.67 12.50 -13.98
C LYS A 169 -16.45 13.97 -13.66
N ASN A 170 -16.90 14.41 -12.49
CA ASN A 170 -16.66 15.75 -11.95
C ASN A 170 -16.86 15.73 -10.43
N GLU A 171 -16.37 16.75 -9.73
CA GLU A 171 -16.48 16.81 -8.26
C GLU A 171 -17.93 16.89 -7.75
N GLY A 172 -18.88 17.36 -8.57
CA GLY A 172 -20.30 17.44 -8.21
C GLY A 172 -20.96 16.07 -8.06
N ASP A 173 -20.43 15.03 -8.72
CA ASP A 173 -20.98 13.68 -8.65
C ASP A 173 -20.65 12.97 -7.31
N ILE A 174 -19.72 13.51 -6.52
CA ILE A 174 -19.17 12.85 -5.33
C ILE A 174 -20.27 12.46 -4.34
N GLN A 175 -21.21 13.38 -4.04
CA GLN A 175 -22.26 13.09 -3.06
C GLN A 175 -23.19 11.96 -3.52
N GLY A 176 -23.59 11.97 -4.81
CA GLY A 176 -24.42 10.91 -5.38
C GLY A 176 -23.72 9.56 -5.36
N VAL A 177 -22.40 9.53 -5.58
CA VAL A 177 -21.60 8.31 -5.48
C VAL A 177 -21.48 7.83 -4.03
N ILE A 178 -21.30 8.73 -3.06
CA ILE A 178 -21.30 8.37 -1.63
C ILE A 178 -22.63 7.70 -1.26
N ASP A 179 -23.76 8.26 -1.69
CA ASP A 179 -25.08 7.71 -1.39
C ASP A 179 -25.27 6.31 -2.01
N LEU A 180 -24.77 6.08 -3.24
CA LEU A 180 -24.78 4.76 -3.88
C LEU A 180 -23.91 3.74 -3.14
N ILE A 181 -22.73 4.15 -2.65
CA ILE A 181 -21.86 3.27 -1.84
C ILE A 181 -22.54 2.90 -0.54
N LEU A 182 -23.18 3.86 0.14
CA LEU A 182 -23.90 3.60 1.38
C LEU A 182 -25.07 2.65 1.15
N GLU A 183 -25.81 2.78 0.04
CA GLU A 183 -26.86 1.83 -0.34
C GLU A 183 -26.28 0.44 -0.63
N TYR A 184 -25.15 0.36 -1.34
CA TYR A 184 -24.45 -0.91 -1.60
C TYR A 184 -23.97 -1.58 -0.30
N ARG A 185 -23.55 -0.82 0.70
CA ARG A 185 -23.12 -1.33 2.01
C ARG A 185 -24.25 -2.00 2.79
N GLN A 186 -25.50 -1.55 2.62
CA GLN A 186 -26.67 -2.16 3.25
C GLN A 186 -27.01 -3.54 2.69
N LEU A 187 -26.48 -3.90 1.52
CA LEU A 187 -26.73 -5.21 0.94
C LEU A 187 -26.01 -6.32 1.71
N VAL A 188 -26.72 -7.42 1.96
CA VAL A 188 -26.09 -8.64 2.49
C VAL A 188 -25.23 -9.32 1.43
N ARG A 189 -24.34 -10.22 1.83
CA ARG A 189 -23.40 -10.90 0.92
C ARG A 189 -24.08 -11.57 -0.28
N ALA A 190 -25.22 -12.25 -0.06
CA ALA A 190 -25.99 -12.88 -1.13
C ALA A 190 -26.47 -11.86 -2.18
N GLN A 191 -26.96 -10.71 -1.73
CA GLN A 191 -27.39 -9.61 -2.60
C GLN A 191 -26.20 -8.98 -3.34
N LYS A 192 -25.05 -8.81 -2.68
CA LYS A 192 -23.83 -8.32 -3.36
C LYS A 192 -23.37 -9.28 -4.47
N ASN A 193 -23.47 -10.59 -4.24
CA ASN A 193 -23.16 -11.60 -5.25
C ASN A 193 -24.17 -11.57 -6.40
N GLU A 194 -25.48 -11.47 -6.09
CA GLU A 194 -26.52 -11.36 -7.11
C GLU A 194 -26.32 -10.11 -7.99
N LEU A 195 -25.98 -8.98 -7.39
CA LEU A 195 -25.67 -7.74 -8.11
C LEU A 195 -24.41 -7.90 -8.98
N HIS A 196 -23.38 -8.58 -8.47
CA HIS A 196 -22.17 -8.88 -9.23
C HIS A 196 -22.46 -9.71 -10.49
N GLU A 197 -23.23 -10.79 -10.35
CA GLU A 197 -23.63 -11.65 -11.47
C GLU A 197 -24.52 -10.91 -12.47
N PHE A 198 -25.44 -10.07 -11.98
CA PHE A 198 -26.24 -9.20 -12.84
C PHE A 198 -25.37 -8.27 -13.69
N ILE A 199 -24.39 -7.59 -13.07
CA ILE A 199 -23.46 -6.70 -13.76
C ILE A 199 -22.68 -7.45 -14.84
N LYS A 200 -22.13 -8.63 -14.51
CA LYS A 200 -21.41 -9.48 -15.47
C LYS A 200 -22.28 -9.85 -16.66
N LYS A 201 -23.51 -10.29 -16.41
CA LYS A 201 -24.45 -10.68 -17.47
C LYS A 201 -24.79 -9.52 -18.42
N GLU A 202 -25.01 -8.31 -17.89
CA GLU A 202 -25.25 -7.12 -18.73
C GLU A 202 -24.01 -6.75 -19.57
N CYS A 203 -22.81 -6.85 -18.98
CA CYS A 203 -21.54 -6.69 -19.69
C CYS A 203 -21.35 -7.71 -20.82
N ASP A 204 -21.61 -8.99 -20.56
CA ASP A 204 -21.47 -10.07 -21.52
C ASP A 204 -22.45 -9.91 -22.67
N LYS A 205 -23.71 -9.53 -22.37
CA LYS A 205 -24.73 -9.28 -23.39
C LYS A 205 -24.28 -8.25 -24.41
N ILE A 206 -23.82 -7.08 -23.97
CA ILE A 206 -23.37 -6.02 -24.89
C ILE A 206 -22.09 -6.44 -25.63
N THR A 207 -21.22 -7.21 -24.97
CA THR A 207 -20.01 -7.75 -25.62
C THR A 207 -20.36 -8.70 -26.75
N SER A 208 -21.27 -9.65 -26.53
CA SER A 208 -21.75 -10.58 -27.56
C SER A 208 -22.46 -9.86 -28.70
N GLU A 209 -23.29 -8.84 -28.40
CA GLU A 209 -23.92 -8.00 -29.43
C GLU A 209 -22.87 -7.27 -30.29
N ALA A 210 -21.83 -6.71 -29.66
CA ALA A 210 -20.74 -6.06 -30.39
C ALA A 210 -19.95 -7.04 -31.26
N GLU A 211 -19.69 -8.25 -30.77
CA GLU A 211 -18.99 -9.30 -31.51
C GLU A 211 -19.78 -9.83 -32.70
N ALA A 212 -21.07 -10.10 -32.52
CA ALA A 212 -21.97 -10.53 -33.59
C ALA A 212 -22.02 -9.50 -34.73
N ASN A 213 -22.01 -8.21 -34.37
CA ASN A 213 -21.99 -7.10 -35.33
C ASN A 213 -20.57 -6.71 -35.81
N LYS A 214 -19.54 -7.48 -35.46
CA LYS A 214 -18.12 -7.22 -35.80
C LYS A 214 -17.67 -5.80 -35.45
N LEU A 215 -18.21 -5.23 -34.37
CA LEU A 215 -17.87 -3.89 -33.93
C LEU A 215 -16.45 -3.86 -33.33
N PRO A 216 -15.77 -2.69 -33.40
CA PRO A 216 -14.47 -2.48 -32.76
C PRO A 216 -14.46 -2.80 -31.26
N LYS A 217 -13.27 -3.07 -30.69
CA LYS A 217 -13.11 -3.48 -29.28
C LYS A 217 -13.65 -2.44 -28.27
N GLU A 218 -13.73 -1.17 -28.66
CA GLU A 218 -14.34 -0.10 -27.88
C GLU A 218 -15.85 -0.25 -27.62
N TYR A 219 -16.54 -1.06 -28.43
CA TYR A 219 -17.96 -1.38 -28.25
C TYR A 219 -18.20 -2.57 -27.32
N LYS A 220 -17.16 -3.35 -27.02
CA LYS A 220 -17.24 -4.46 -26.05
C LYS A 220 -17.35 -3.93 -24.62
N ARG A 221 -18.04 -4.67 -23.76
CA ARG A 221 -18.27 -4.33 -22.35
C ARG A 221 -17.62 -5.32 -21.36
N ASP A 222 -16.42 -5.79 -21.70
CA ASP A 222 -15.68 -6.79 -20.92
C ASP A 222 -15.50 -6.38 -19.44
N TYR A 223 -16.07 -7.20 -18.55
CA TYR A 223 -16.04 -7.00 -17.10
C TYR A 223 -14.64 -7.21 -16.50
N GLU A 224 -13.89 -8.17 -17.02
CA GLU A 224 -12.53 -8.45 -16.55
C GLU A 224 -11.59 -7.32 -16.93
N ASN A 225 -11.76 -6.77 -18.13
CA ASN A 225 -11.04 -5.57 -18.54
C ASN A 225 -11.35 -4.38 -17.61
N TRP A 226 -12.62 -4.14 -17.27
CA TRP A 226 -12.98 -3.11 -16.27
C TRP A 226 -12.29 -3.35 -14.92
N THR A 227 -12.37 -4.59 -14.43
CA THR A 227 -11.71 -4.99 -13.18
C THR A 227 -10.21 -4.70 -13.22
N ASN A 228 -9.52 -5.01 -14.31
CA ASN A 228 -8.09 -4.77 -14.46
C ASN A 228 -7.76 -3.27 -14.53
N ASN A 229 -8.56 -2.46 -15.22
CA ASN A 229 -8.36 -1.01 -15.25
C ASN A 229 -8.55 -0.36 -13.88
N ALA A 230 -9.55 -0.80 -13.12
CA ALA A 230 -9.74 -0.35 -11.75
C ALA A 230 -8.53 -0.69 -10.87
N LYS A 231 -7.99 -1.91 -10.99
CA LYS A 231 -6.75 -2.32 -10.28
C LYS A 231 -5.57 -1.45 -10.66
N HIS A 232 -5.32 -1.23 -11.95
CA HIS A 232 -4.21 -0.40 -12.42
C HIS A 232 -4.30 1.05 -11.92
N SER A 233 -5.51 1.60 -11.85
CA SER A 233 -5.72 2.94 -11.31
C SER A 233 -5.40 3.02 -9.82
N LEU A 234 -5.76 2.00 -9.04
CA LEU A 234 -5.37 1.93 -7.63
C LEU A 234 -3.86 1.74 -7.46
N GLU A 235 -3.23 0.86 -8.23
CA GLU A 235 -1.77 0.70 -8.21
C GLU A 235 -1.05 2.00 -8.54
N PHE A 236 -1.60 2.79 -9.47
CA PHE A 236 -1.09 4.11 -9.81
C PHE A 236 -1.24 5.12 -8.67
N PHE A 237 -2.39 5.17 -7.98
CA PHE A 237 -2.57 6.02 -6.80
C PHE A 237 -1.72 5.58 -5.61
N ASN A 238 -1.42 4.28 -5.50
CA ASN A 238 -0.58 3.70 -4.45
C ASN A 238 0.89 4.16 -4.53
N LEU A 239 1.27 4.84 -5.63
CA LEU A 239 2.56 5.52 -5.76
C LEU A 239 2.64 6.82 -4.95
N GLY A 240 1.50 7.39 -4.51
CA GLY A 240 1.48 8.54 -3.61
C GLY A 240 1.64 8.12 -2.15
N SER A 241 1.88 9.09 -1.26
CA SER A 241 1.99 8.81 0.18
C SER A 241 0.62 8.75 0.87
N GLN A 242 -0.38 9.44 0.32
CA GLN A 242 -1.65 9.67 1.02
C GLN A 242 -2.65 8.53 0.89
N ILE A 243 -2.64 7.79 -0.22
CA ILE A 243 -3.59 6.70 -0.48
C ILE A 243 -2.83 5.40 -0.59
N LYS A 244 -3.22 4.41 0.20
CA LYS A 244 -2.69 3.06 0.07
C LYS A 244 -3.75 2.02 -0.14
N PHE A 245 -3.38 1.00 -0.90
CA PHE A 245 -4.22 -0.17 -1.18
C PHE A 245 -3.58 -1.42 -0.57
N TYR A 246 -4.23 -2.01 0.42
CA TYR A 246 -3.82 -3.24 1.11
C TYR A 246 -5.04 -4.15 1.29
N ASP A 247 -4.89 -5.46 1.10
CA ASP A 247 -5.94 -6.46 1.36
C ASP A 247 -7.34 -6.17 0.77
N ASN A 248 -7.38 -5.65 -0.46
CA ASN A 248 -8.60 -5.21 -1.16
C ASN A 248 -9.30 -3.99 -0.54
N GLU A 249 -8.63 -3.27 0.36
CA GLU A 249 -9.11 -2.03 0.97
C GLU A 249 -8.21 -0.86 0.61
N ILE A 250 -8.84 0.29 0.42
CA ILE A 250 -8.21 1.56 0.10
C ILE A 250 -8.33 2.45 1.33
N HIS A 251 -7.17 2.85 1.85
CA HIS A 251 -7.05 3.66 3.04
C HIS A 251 -6.43 5.01 2.72
N LEU A 252 -6.94 6.04 3.39
CA LEU A 252 -6.27 7.33 3.48
C LEU A 252 -5.28 7.27 4.64
N LEU A 253 -3.98 7.20 4.32
CA LEU A 253 -2.88 7.19 5.29
C LEU A 253 -2.45 8.58 5.76
N LEU A 254 -3.03 9.62 5.16
CA LEU A 254 -3.13 11.00 5.66
C LEU A 254 -2.02 11.98 5.27
N GLY A 255 -2.41 13.11 4.66
CA GLY A 255 -1.56 14.28 4.43
C GLY A 255 -2.27 15.64 4.27
N SER A 256 -3.61 15.76 4.23
CA SER A 256 -4.27 17.08 4.12
C SER A 256 -4.49 17.74 5.48
N ASP A 257 -4.37 19.07 5.53
CA ASP A 257 -4.57 19.85 6.76
C ASP A 257 -6.01 19.79 7.29
N GLU A 258 -6.99 19.55 6.41
CA GLU A 258 -8.39 19.32 6.81
C GLU A 258 -8.58 17.97 7.50
N PHE A 259 -7.92 16.92 7.02
CA PHE A 259 -7.96 15.64 7.72
C PHE A 259 -7.19 15.70 9.04
N LYS A 260 -6.06 16.42 9.11
CA LYS A 260 -5.38 16.69 10.39
C LYS A 260 -6.31 17.42 11.37
N LYS A 261 -7.01 18.46 10.92
CA LYS A 261 -8.02 19.18 11.74
C LYS A 261 -9.15 18.25 12.20
N LYS A 262 -9.62 17.35 11.34
CA LYS A 262 -10.65 16.34 11.64
C LYS A 262 -10.17 15.35 12.71
N ILE A 263 -8.97 14.77 12.56
CA ILE A 263 -8.38 13.89 13.57
C ILE A 263 -8.22 14.61 14.91
N ILE A 264 -7.76 15.86 14.89
CA ILE A 264 -7.66 16.69 16.10
C ILE A 264 -9.04 16.88 16.75
N ALA A 265 -10.09 17.10 15.97
CA ALA A 265 -11.46 17.24 16.49
C ALA A 265 -12.01 15.91 17.07
N ASP A 266 -11.75 14.79 16.41
CA ASP A 266 -12.17 13.46 16.88
C ASP A 266 -11.42 13.05 18.16
N LEU A 267 -10.11 13.34 18.25
CA LEU A 267 -9.31 13.14 19.46
C LEU A 267 -9.83 13.96 20.65
N LYS A 268 -10.28 15.19 20.42
CA LYS A 268 -10.90 16.03 21.46
C LYS A 268 -12.19 15.41 21.98
N LYS A 269 -13.07 14.92 21.09
CA LYS A 269 -14.30 14.22 21.49
C LYS A 269 -14.03 12.95 22.30
N ILE A 270 -13.00 12.19 21.94
CA ILE A 270 -12.59 10.98 22.67
C ILE A 270 -12.07 11.35 24.07
N GLN A 271 -11.35 12.47 24.23
CA GLN A 271 -10.90 12.96 25.54
C GLN A 271 -12.06 13.44 26.42
N GLU A 272 -13.09 14.01 25.83
CA GLU A 272 -14.28 14.51 26.55
C GLU A 272 -15.26 13.40 26.92
N THR A 273 -15.10 12.20 26.36
CA THR A 273 -15.94 11.05 26.69
C THR A 273 -15.50 10.46 28.04
N PRO A 274 -16.37 10.39 29.07
CA PRO A 274 -16.00 9.79 30.34
C PRO A 274 -15.75 8.29 30.16
N ILE A 275 -14.52 7.86 30.46
CA ILE A 275 -14.12 6.45 30.40
C ILE A 275 -14.14 5.89 31.83
N ASP A 276 -15.08 4.99 32.12
CA ASP A 276 -15.02 4.17 33.33
C ASP A 276 -13.93 3.10 33.16
N ARG A 277 -12.72 3.37 33.66
CA ARG A 277 -11.56 2.47 33.55
C ARG A 277 -11.49 1.57 34.78
N LYS A 278 -11.99 0.34 34.66
CA LYS A 278 -11.62 -0.75 35.58
C LYS A 278 -10.18 -1.20 35.31
N GLN A 279 -9.21 -0.57 35.95
CA GLN A 279 -7.80 -0.90 35.77
C GLN A 279 -7.41 -2.07 36.68
N LYS A 280 -7.11 -3.24 36.09
CA LYS A 280 -6.36 -4.29 36.80
C LYS A 280 -4.90 -3.84 36.91
N VAL A 281 -4.47 -3.50 38.12
CA VAL A 281 -3.07 -3.14 38.40
C VAL A 281 -2.24 -4.42 38.48
N TYR A 282 -1.36 -4.63 37.51
CA TYR A 282 -0.33 -5.66 37.58
C TYR A 282 0.95 -5.03 38.13
N PHE A 283 1.43 -5.53 39.28
CA PHE A 283 2.66 -5.05 39.90
C PHE A 283 3.86 -5.39 39.01
N ARG A 284 4.71 -4.40 38.72
CA ARG A 284 5.96 -4.56 37.97
C ARG A 284 7.12 -4.15 38.87
N ASP A 285 8.10 -5.03 39.06
CA ASP A 285 9.27 -4.69 39.87
C ASP A 285 10.24 -3.81 39.08
N LYS A 286 10.14 -2.51 39.33
CA LYS A 286 10.98 -1.49 38.70
C LYS A 286 12.47 -1.66 39.01
N LYS A 287 12.82 -2.26 40.16
CA LYS A 287 14.21 -2.47 40.56
C LYS A 287 14.87 -3.53 39.69
N ILE A 288 14.14 -4.61 39.36
CA ILE A 288 14.60 -5.63 38.41
C ILE A 288 14.89 -4.99 37.05
N MET A 289 13.94 -4.21 36.53
CA MET A 289 14.11 -3.55 35.22
C MET A 289 15.28 -2.56 35.22
N ASP A 290 15.39 -1.69 36.23
CA ASP A 290 16.48 -0.70 36.32
C ASP A 290 17.86 -1.39 36.43
N ASN A 291 17.95 -2.52 37.13
CA ASN A 291 19.20 -3.28 37.24
C ASN A 291 19.57 -4.00 35.95
N LEU A 292 18.59 -4.60 35.25
CA LEU A 292 18.83 -5.21 33.95
C LEU A 292 19.32 -4.18 32.93
N LYS A 293 18.73 -2.98 32.89
CA LYS A 293 19.21 -1.91 31.99
C LYS A 293 20.67 -1.55 32.22
N LYS A 294 21.10 -1.49 33.50
CA LYS A 294 22.49 -1.24 33.87
C LYS A 294 23.41 -2.39 33.48
N LEU A 295 22.98 -3.63 33.73
CA LEU A 295 23.74 -4.83 33.39
C LEU A 295 24.17 -4.80 31.91
N TYR A 296 23.22 -4.53 31.02
CA TYR A 296 23.48 -4.46 29.58
C TYR A 296 24.07 -3.13 29.10
N GLY A 297 24.53 -2.26 30.00
CA GLY A 297 25.10 -0.96 29.65
C GLY A 297 24.16 -0.09 28.82
N TYR A 298 22.85 -0.25 28.99
CA TYR A 298 21.80 0.36 28.18
C TYR A 298 21.80 -0.04 26.69
N HIS A 299 22.30 -1.23 26.34
CA HIS A 299 22.24 -1.77 24.98
C HIS A 299 21.07 -2.75 24.82
N CYS A 300 20.54 -2.83 23.61
CA CYS A 300 19.55 -3.84 23.26
C CYS A 300 20.21 -5.23 23.20
N GLN A 301 19.57 -6.22 23.82
CA GLN A 301 20.07 -7.59 23.83
C GLN A 301 20.00 -8.29 22.47
N PHE A 302 19.07 -7.88 21.59
CA PHE A 302 18.91 -8.51 20.28
C PHE A 302 19.91 -7.99 19.25
N CYS A 303 20.07 -6.66 19.16
CA CYS A 303 20.94 -6.07 18.14
C CYS A 303 22.29 -5.59 18.66
N GLY A 304 22.53 -5.60 19.98
CA GLY A 304 23.76 -5.07 20.59
C GLY A 304 23.89 -3.54 20.55
N TYR A 305 23.12 -2.85 19.71
CA TYR A 305 23.13 -1.40 19.61
C TYR A 305 22.25 -0.70 20.65
N ASN A 306 22.67 0.52 20.99
CA ASN A 306 21.77 1.56 21.49
C ASN A 306 21.56 2.62 20.39
N PHE A 307 20.56 2.40 19.54
CA PHE A 307 20.20 3.31 18.45
C PHE A 307 19.72 4.68 18.93
N SER A 308 19.22 4.76 20.15
CA SER A 308 18.70 5.97 20.78
C SER A 308 19.67 6.37 21.88
N ARG A 309 20.80 7.00 21.53
CA ARG A 309 21.72 7.66 22.49
C ARG A 309 21.07 8.88 23.17
N ILE A 310 19.79 8.79 23.48
CA ILE A 310 18.97 9.78 24.15
C ILE A 310 19.35 9.73 25.63
N PRO A 311 19.98 10.78 26.17
CA PRO A 311 20.35 10.82 27.57
C PRO A 311 19.11 11.03 28.43
N THR A 312 19.07 10.36 29.58
CA THR A 312 18.07 10.52 30.63
C THR A 312 18.78 10.76 31.97
N LYS A 313 18.04 11.20 33.00
CA LYS A 313 18.58 11.35 34.36
C LYS A 313 19.15 10.05 34.95
N LYS A 314 18.84 8.88 34.36
CA LYS A 314 19.25 7.56 34.84
C LYS A 314 20.22 6.82 33.90
N GLY A 315 20.64 7.41 32.77
CA GLY A 315 21.41 6.73 31.73
C GLY A 315 20.79 6.90 30.34
N PHE A 316 21.14 6.07 29.37
CA PHE A 316 20.56 6.15 28.03
C PHE A 316 19.17 5.50 27.96
N TYR A 317 18.33 6.00 27.06
CA TYR A 317 17.01 5.41 26.83
C TYR A 317 17.12 3.97 26.33
N ILE A 318 16.46 3.06 27.03
CA ILE A 318 16.28 1.66 26.64
C ILE A 318 15.05 1.10 27.38
N GLU A 319 14.40 0.11 26.80
CA GLU A 319 13.16 -0.47 27.34
C GLU A 319 13.44 -1.84 27.96
N ALA A 320 12.64 -2.18 28.97
CA ALA A 320 12.61 -3.52 29.53
C ALA A 320 11.25 -4.10 29.12
N SER A 321 11.28 -5.13 28.29
CA SER A 321 10.09 -5.80 27.78
C SER A 321 9.96 -7.18 28.40
N HIS A 322 8.73 -7.57 28.74
CA HIS A 322 8.47 -8.95 29.11
C HIS A 322 8.30 -9.78 27.84
N ILE A 323 8.94 -10.94 27.78
CA ILE A 323 8.75 -11.90 26.68
C ILE A 323 7.33 -12.45 26.72
N ILE A 324 6.84 -12.78 27.93
CA ILE A 324 5.45 -13.12 28.20
C ILE A 324 4.82 -11.97 29.00
N PRO A 325 3.77 -11.29 28.51
CA PRO A 325 3.06 -10.26 29.23
C PRO A 325 2.57 -10.75 30.60
N VAL A 326 2.80 -9.94 31.64
CA VAL A 326 2.37 -10.23 33.02
C VAL A 326 0.84 -10.39 33.13
N SER A 327 0.06 -9.83 32.21
CA SER A 327 -1.38 -10.07 32.13
C SER A 327 -1.77 -11.54 31.95
N GLU A 328 -0.83 -12.36 31.46
CA GLU A 328 -1.01 -13.80 31.25
C GLU A 328 -0.63 -14.65 32.46
N GLN A 329 -0.27 -14.03 33.61
CA GLN A 329 0.15 -14.73 34.83
C GLN A 329 -0.83 -15.83 35.26
N SER A 330 -2.13 -15.64 35.03
CA SER A 330 -3.17 -16.64 35.32
C SER A 330 -2.99 -17.98 34.58
N LYS A 331 -2.29 -17.98 33.43
CA LYS A 331 -1.98 -19.18 32.65
C LYS A 331 -0.70 -19.89 33.11
N TYR A 332 0.08 -19.29 34.01
CA TYR A 332 1.40 -19.77 34.45
C TYR A 332 1.48 -19.83 35.98
N LYS A 333 0.79 -20.80 36.59
CA LYS A 333 0.63 -20.89 38.06
C LYS A 333 1.95 -21.07 38.83
N ASP A 334 2.95 -21.71 38.20
CA ASP A 334 4.23 -22.06 38.84
C ASP A 334 5.42 -21.19 38.40
N ILE A 335 5.17 -20.12 37.63
CA ILE A 335 6.21 -19.25 37.09
C ILE A 335 5.85 -17.80 37.35
N ASP A 336 6.70 -17.07 38.06
CA ASP A 336 6.57 -15.61 38.19
C ASP A 336 6.98 -14.92 36.88
N LEU A 337 6.00 -14.34 36.19
CA LEU A 337 6.25 -13.60 34.95
C LEU A 337 6.95 -12.26 35.18
N ASN A 338 7.07 -11.76 36.41
CA ASN A 338 7.92 -10.61 36.75
C ASN A 338 9.38 -11.01 37.01
N SER A 339 9.73 -12.30 36.87
CA SER A 339 11.10 -12.77 37.01
C SER A 339 12.04 -12.12 35.99
N PRO A 340 13.31 -11.83 36.33
CA PRO A 340 14.31 -11.36 35.37
C PRO A 340 14.45 -12.27 34.15
N LYS A 341 14.17 -13.58 34.31
CA LYS A 341 14.21 -14.57 33.23
C LYS A 341 13.17 -14.35 32.12
N ASN A 342 12.11 -13.61 32.42
CA ASN A 342 11.06 -13.25 31.47
C ASN A 342 11.24 -11.82 30.94
N ILE A 343 12.32 -11.12 31.30
CA ILE A 343 12.54 -9.71 30.95
C ILE A 343 13.79 -9.60 30.07
N VAL A 344 13.63 -8.92 28.95
CA VAL A 344 14.69 -8.61 28.00
C VAL A 344 14.85 -7.09 27.85
N ILE A 345 16.09 -6.63 27.68
CA ILE A 345 16.40 -5.23 27.45
C ILE A 345 16.43 -4.96 25.93
N THR A 346 15.59 -4.04 25.49
CA THR A 346 15.29 -3.84 24.07
C THR A 346 15.34 -2.37 23.67
N CYS A 347 15.75 -2.10 22.42
CA CYS A 347 15.47 -0.82 21.79
C CYS A 347 13.99 -0.74 21.39
N PRO A 348 13.45 0.46 21.09
CA PRO A 348 12.04 0.63 20.68
C PRO A 348 11.60 -0.30 19.56
N ASN A 349 12.49 -0.52 18.58
CA ASN A 349 12.20 -1.38 17.43
C ASN A 349 12.03 -2.85 17.85
N HIS A 350 12.97 -3.40 18.62
CA HIS A 350 12.88 -4.79 19.06
C HIS A 350 11.78 -5.00 20.11
N HIS A 351 11.50 -4.00 20.94
CA HIS A 351 10.32 -4.06 21.83
C HIS A 351 9.04 -4.20 21.02
N LYS A 352 8.89 -3.39 19.96
CA LYS A 352 7.70 -3.48 19.12
C LYS A 352 7.62 -4.80 18.35
N MET A 353 8.75 -5.35 17.91
CA MET A 353 8.77 -6.69 17.30
C MET A 353 8.29 -7.77 18.28
N ILE A 354 8.68 -7.68 19.56
CA ILE A 354 8.17 -8.58 20.59
C ILE A 354 6.65 -8.45 20.72
N ASP A 355 6.13 -7.23 20.84
CA ASP A 355 4.68 -6.99 20.98
C ASP A 355 3.87 -7.52 19.79
N VAL A 356 4.36 -7.33 18.56
CA VAL A 356 3.66 -7.71 17.33
C VAL A 356 3.62 -9.23 17.17
N TYR A 357 4.75 -9.90 17.35
CA TYR A 357 4.88 -11.34 17.10
C TYR A 357 4.71 -12.20 18.36
N TYR A 358 4.37 -11.59 19.51
CA TYR A 358 4.19 -12.27 20.80
C TYR A 358 3.29 -13.53 20.73
N PRO A 359 2.14 -13.54 20.04
CA PRO A 359 1.31 -14.75 19.98
C PRO A 359 1.99 -15.91 19.23
N GLU A 360 2.92 -15.59 18.34
CA GLU A 360 3.55 -16.53 17.40
C GLU A 360 4.91 -17.01 17.85
N PHE A 361 5.63 -16.22 18.66
CA PHE A 361 6.82 -16.71 19.33
C PHE A 361 6.45 -17.94 20.17
N LYS A 362 7.32 -18.96 20.22
CA LYS A 362 7.17 -20.18 21.04
C LYS A 362 7.15 -19.94 22.56
N LYS A 363 6.71 -18.74 22.99
CA LYS A 363 6.49 -18.26 24.35
C LYS A 363 7.72 -18.24 25.25
N ARG A 364 8.94 -18.42 24.72
CA ARG A 364 10.21 -18.43 25.47
C ARG A 364 11.40 -18.12 24.57
N ILE A 365 12.54 -17.79 25.19
CA ILE A 365 13.85 -17.88 24.55
C ILE A 365 14.13 -19.36 24.28
N ILE A 366 14.45 -19.68 23.02
CA ILE A 366 14.87 -21.01 22.60
C ILE A 366 16.37 -21.03 22.33
N VAL A 367 16.97 -22.21 22.51
CA VAL A 367 18.33 -22.51 22.06
C VAL A 367 18.21 -23.15 20.69
N PHE A 368 18.82 -22.54 19.69
CA PHE A 368 18.85 -23.02 18.32
C PHE A 368 19.88 -24.13 18.14
N GLU A 369 19.78 -24.89 17.04
CA GLU A 369 20.73 -25.97 16.71
C GLU A 369 22.19 -25.48 16.65
N ASP A 370 22.41 -24.21 16.28
CA ASP A 370 23.73 -23.57 16.25
C ASP A 370 24.21 -23.06 17.62
N GLY A 371 23.51 -23.41 18.70
CA GLY A 371 23.81 -23.01 20.08
C GLY A 371 23.44 -21.57 20.43
N LYS A 372 22.97 -20.77 19.47
CA LYS A 372 22.52 -19.39 19.75
C LYS A 372 21.20 -19.41 20.51
N LYS A 373 20.97 -18.37 21.32
CA LYS A 373 19.69 -18.15 22.00
C LYS A 373 18.88 -17.08 21.27
N GLY A 374 17.55 -17.19 21.26
CA GLY A 374 16.70 -16.16 20.69
C GLY A 374 15.21 -16.50 20.65
N LEU A 375 14.46 -15.76 19.85
CA LEU A 375 13.02 -15.95 19.63
C LEU A 375 12.77 -16.33 18.17
N GLU A 376 11.83 -17.24 17.93
CA GLU A 376 11.41 -17.65 16.58
C GLU A 376 9.89 -17.84 16.54
N THR A 377 9.26 -17.37 15.47
CA THR A 377 7.83 -17.59 15.24
C THR A 377 7.54 -19.06 14.96
N THR A 378 6.31 -19.48 15.19
CA THR A 378 5.91 -20.90 15.07
C THR A 378 6.14 -21.46 13.66
N ASP A 379 6.08 -20.60 12.65
CA ASP A 379 6.32 -20.92 11.23
C ASP A 379 7.78 -20.70 10.78
N GLY A 380 8.66 -20.22 11.66
CA GLY A 380 10.06 -19.91 11.35
C GLY A 380 10.29 -18.65 10.50
N SER A 381 9.25 -17.87 10.18
CA SER A 381 9.34 -16.71 9.30
C SER A 381 10.10 -15.53 9.92
N VAL A 382 10.06 -15.38 11.25
CA VAL A 382 10.76 -14.32 11.99
C VAL A 382 11.64 -14.96 13.05
N ARG A 383 12.92 -14.58 13.06
CA ARG A 383 13.93 -15.07 14.00
C ARG A 383 14.76 -13.92 14.55
N LEU A 384 14.80 -13.81 15.88
CA LEU A 384 15.55 -12.80 16.62
C LEU A 384 16.61 -13.48 17.48
N PHE A 385 17.89 -13.24 17.18
CA PHE A 385 18.99 -13.76 17.99
C PHE A 385 19.33 -12.80 19.13
N LEU A 386 19.64 -13.35 20.30
CA LEU A 386 20.27 -12.60 21.38
C LEU A 386 21.75 -12.42 21.05
N THR A 387 22.15 -11.16 20.88
CA THR A 387 23.54 -10.73 20.72
C THR A 387 24.21 -10.54 22.08
N LEU A 388 23.46 -10.14 23.12
CA LEU A 388 23.94 -10.01 24.49
C LEU A 388 23.09 -10.89 25.42
N ASN A 389 23.74 -11.74 26.22
CA ASN A 389 23.05 -12.73 27.04
C ASN A 389 23.75 -12.97 28.39
N GLU A 390 23.69 -11.97 29.27
CA GLU A 390 24.39 -11.97 30.56
C GLU A 390 23.57 -12.57 31.72
N HIS A 391 22.24 -12.57 31.68
CA HIS A 391 21.38 -13.03 32.80
C HIS A 391 20.41 -14.17 32.46
N LEU A 392 20.51 -14.78 31.27
CA LEU A 392 19.58 -15.78 30.73
C LEU A 392 20.27 -17.06 30.25
#